data_AF-A0A135URA4-F1
#
_entry.id   AF-A0A135URA4-F1
#
_cell.length_a   1.000
_cell.length_b   1.000
_cell.length_c   1.000
_cell.angle_alpha   90.00
_cell.angle_beta   90.00
_cell.angle_gamma   90.00
#
_symmetry.space_group_name_H-M   'P 1'
#
loop_
_entity.id
_entity.type
_entity.pdbx_description
1 polymer ?
#
loop_
_entity_poly.entity_id
_entity_poly.type
_entity_poly.pdbx_seq_one_letter_code
_entity_poly.pdbx_strand_id
1 'polypeptide(L)'
;MEKTMVSPPAASPSTISPASSSHLGKRHDHSEDAQESSSGGGGYNGGPGGDGTPGGRKSSSSGGSRPKRAQVSRACARCKNLRRACNEYRPCKRCVDAGLGDQCLGLPGPVSLAWVSDGSQAFGHVPREAVQRMADLLPARVMDYCVDRFFARLHPTIPILTPEYVAQMKVVAGPSEVGMEAHCLLTAVCALVLLQVEEPESLWIQGLIPEKNALHGRMLFEEALAAHRNFARRSNPTFEQCLLTFFLYACHSALFHHSQAFLFLREATTLFLLLRMNTPEASASPAAAVLADRLFWVLLVSERSHGIRYRRPVTLQITAESPTLGADDPSLSGFWSLAALFSPLDTSFIALLNMEKVATPPSNAALTYIETAVNAALRSTSDLKDTQKANLRVTQLWLRIILWQLRLRFGYLAEESVHSPSMTYHYPLEVAKDFVLSTRDLPVDSIKVHGVGLTEKLFDIASAAVDVLARVPITKPSSPRGGRMGGTGSGPEDDLEYMRRLITRLPGGNSIYDDLLEKHIQQAVPSMAIAGTLARRPT
;
A
#
# COMPACT_ATOMS: atom_id res chain seq x y z
N MET A 1 31.15 49.42 -27.03
CA MET A 1 30.11 49.53 -28.07
C MET A 1 29.70 48.11 -28.46
N GLU A 2 28.40 47.87 -28.31
CA GLU A 2 27.56 46.69 -28.60
C GLU A 2 28.21 45.33 -28.91
N LYS A 3 27.90 44.34 -28.06
CA LYS A 3 27.84 42.93 -28.46
C LYS A 3 26.38 42.53 -28.60
N THR A 4 26.00 42.22 -29.82
CA THR A 4 24.69 41.75 -30.27
C THR A 4 24.32 40.44 -29.57
N MET A 5 23.18 40.42 -28.88
CA MET A 5 22.54 39.22 -28.36
C MET A 5 21.79 38.51 -29.51
N VAL A 6 22.06 37.22 -29.70
CA VAL A 6 21.23 36.32 -30.53
C VAL A 6 20.67 35.24 -29.62
N SER A 7 19.35 35.26 -29.41
CA SER A 7 18.59 34.24 -28.67
C SER A 7 18.38 33.00 -29.55
N PRO A 8 18.48 31.77 -29.01
CA PRO A 8 18.05 30.55 -29.71
C PRO A 8 16.53 30.31 -29.52
N PRO A 9 15.88 29.54 -30.43
CA PRO A 9 14.43 29.40 -30.47
C PRO A 9 13.91 28.48 -29.36
N ALA A 10 12.73 28.82 -28.85
CA ALA A 10 11.99 28.03 -27.87
C ALA A 10 11.54 26.69 -28.47
N ALA A 11 12.07 25.59 -27.96
CA ALA A 11 11.54 24.25 -28.20
C ALA A 11 10.39 23.98 -27.21
N SER A 12 9.20 23.74 -27.73
CA SER A 12 8.03 23.32 -26.96
C SER A 12 8.25 21.92 -26.37
N PRO A 13 7.97 21.67 -25.08
CA PRO A 13 8.11 20.34 -24.51
C PRO A 13 6.96 19.44 -24.99
N SER A 14 7.30 18.42 -25.76
CA SER A 14 6.41 17.31 -26.09
C SER A 14 6.13 16.50 -24.83
N THR A 15 4.88 16.42 -24.41
CA THR A 15 4.43 15.63 -23.26
C THR A 15 4.59 14.14 -23.53
N ILE A 16 5.52 13.50 -22.83
CA ILE A 16 5.57 12.03 -22.71
C ILE A 16 4.53 11.63 -21.68
N SER A 17 3.39 11.09 -22.15
CA SER A 17 2.37 10.49 -21.30
C SER A 17 2.86 9.16 -20.72
N PRO A 18 2.69 8.92 -19.41
CA PRO A 18 2.91 7.58 -18.84
C PRO A 18 1.78 6.65 -19.29
N ALA A 19 2.17 5.46 -19.78
CA ALA A 19 1.27 4.43 -20.27
C ALA A 19 0.20 4.06 -19.23
N SER A 20 -1.05 4.20 -19.65
CA SER A 20 -2.24 3.86 -18.89
C SER A 20 -2.36 2.35 -18.70
N SER A 21 -2.21 1.88 -17.46
CA SER A 21 -2.60 0.53 -17.03
C SER A 21 -3.88 0.63 -16.20
N SER A 22 -4.97 1.09 -16.80
CA SER A 22 -6.25 1.19 -16.09
C SER A 22 -7.46 1.16 -17.03
N HIS A 23 -7.51 0.26 -18.01
CA HIS A 23 -8.77 -0.01 -18.72
C HIS A 23 -8.77 -1.40 -19.36
N LEU A 24 -9.26 -2.42 -18.65
CA LEU A 24 -9.89 -3.60 -19.26
C LEU A 24 -11.00 -4.13 -18.35
N GLY A 25 -12.21 -3.67 -18.65
CA GLY A 25 -13.48 -4.23 -18.19
C GLY A 25 -14.51 -3.97 -19.28
N LYS A 26 -14.46 -4.73 -20.37
CA LYS A 26 -15.53 -4.77 -21.38
C LYS A 26 -16.39 -6.00 -21.13
N ARG A 27 -17.66 -5.78 -20.78
CA ARG A 27 -18.77 -6.70 -21.04
C ARG A 27 -19.68 -6.03 -22.07
N HIS A 28 -19.89 -6.68 -23.20
CA HIS A 28 -21.12 -6.60 -24.01
C HIS A 28 -22.21 -7.39 -23.23
N ASP A 29 -23.50 -7.03 -23.16
CA ASP A 29 -24.39 -6.54 -24.21
C ASP A 29 -25.59 -5.72 -23.68
N HIS A 30 -26.14 -4.89 -24.59
CA HIS A 30 -27.53 -4.44 -24.85
C HIS A 30 -28.50 -4.19 -23.68
N SER A 31 -29.42 -3.23 -23.68
CA SER A 31 -29.80 -2.03 -24.46
C SER A 31 -31.05 -1.53 -23.72
N GLU A 32 -31.18 -0.21 -23.50
CA GLU A 32 -32.43 0.58 -23.63
C GLU A 32 -32.33 1.89 -22.83
N ASP A 33 -32.54 2.97 -23.58
CA ASP A 33 -32.46 4.38 -23.23
C ASP A 33 -33.63 4.86 -22.35
N ALA A 34 -33.36 5.79 -21.44
CA ALA A 34 -34.26 6.90 -21.12
C ALA A 34 -33.53 7.97 -20.30
N GLN A 35 -33.20 9.09 -20.94
CA GLN A 35 -32.77 10.32 -20.28
C GLN A 35 -33.96 11.24 -20.00
N GLU A 36 -33.85 11.84 -18.82
CA GLU A 36 -34.59 12.89 -18.13
C GLU A 36 -35.39 13.97 -18.90
N SER A 37 -36.44 14.37 -18.18
CA SER A 37 -36.93 15.74 -17.96
C SER A 37 -37.86 16.37 -19.00
N SER A 38 -39.12 16.57 -18.60
CA SER A 38 -39.79 17.87 -18.55
C SER A 38 -41.30 17.66 -18.41
N SER A 39 -41.90 18.16 -17.32
CA SER A 39 -43.33 18.37 -17.25
C SER A 39 -43.57 19.84 -16.93
N GLY A 40 -43.99 20.56 -17.97
CA GLY A 40 -44.24 21.99 -17.96
C GLY A 40 -45.43 22.38 -17.10
N GLY A 41 -45.32 23.59 -16.55
CA GLY A 41 -46.45 24.41 -16.14
C GLY A 41 -46.88 25.29 -17.30
N GLY A 42 -48.19 25.48 -17.45
CA GLY A 42 -48.80 26.49 -18.30
C GLY A 42 -50.27 26.64 -17.93
N GLY A 43 -50.70 27.86 -17.56
CA GLY A 43 -52.10 28.17 -17.29
C GLY A 43 -52.30 29.47 -16.51
N TYR A 44 -52.48 30.56 -17.26
CA TYR A 44 -52.66 31.94 -16.84
C TYR A 44 -54.05 32.25 -16.23
N ASN A 45 -54.10 33.18 -15.27
CA ASN A 45 -55.14 34.20 -15.02
C ASN A 45 -54.74 34.94 -13.72
N GLY A 46 -54.55 36.26 -13.64
CA GLY A 46 -55.46 37.34 -14.04
C GLY A 46 -56.15 37.87 -12.77
N GLY A 47 -55.68 38.98 -12.20
CA GLY A 47 -56.34 39.71 -11.08
C GLY A 47 -57.65 40.40 -11.54
N PRO A 48 -58.30 41.30 -10.76
CA PRO A 48 -57.74 42.11 -9.66
C PRO A 48 -58.68 42.32 -8.42
N GLY A 49 -58.12 42.97 -7.38
CA GLY A 49 -58.71 44.07 -6.58
C GLY A 49 -60.07 43.90 -5.85
N GLY A 50 -60.07 44.15 -4.53
CA GLY A 50 -61.29 44.42 -3.77
C GLY A 50 -61.05 44.72 -2.29
N ASP A 51 -61.32 45.97 -1.91
CA ASP A 51 -61.37 46.55 -0.55
C ASP A 51 -62.34 45.83 0.40
N GLY A 52 -62.08 45.95 1.71
CA GLY A 52 -63.13 45.77 2.74
C GLY A 52 -62.65 45.30 4.12
N THR A 53 -62.38 46.24 5.03
CA THR A 53 -62.67 46.12 6.48
C THR A 53 -64.21 46.15 6.69
N PRO A 54 -64.85 45.80 7.84
CA PRO A 54 -64.36 45.59 9.22
C PRO A 54 -65.03 44.43 10.03
N GLY A 55 -64.55 44.19 11.27
CA GLY A 55 -65.41 43.90 12.44
C GLY A 55 -65.88 42.47 12.78
N GLY A 56 -65.41 41.94 13.93
CA GLY A 56 -66.30 41.45 15.00
C GLY A 56 -66.69 39.95 15.10
N ARG A 57 -66.22 39.34 16.21
CA ARG A 57 -66.83 38.27 17.04
C ARG A 57 -66.66 36.77 16.69
N LYS A 58 -65.71 36.19 17.45
CA LYS A 58 -65.69 34.89 18.19
C LYS A 58 -66.65 33.76 17.76
N SER A 59 -66.06 32.62 17.36
CA SER A 59 -66.47 31.29 17.83
C SER A 59 -65.27 30.33 17.84
N SER A 60 -65.32 29.37 18.75
CA SER A 60 -64.27 28.47 19.24
C SER A 60 -63.88 27.33 18.30
N SER A 61 -62.59 26.95 18.26
CA SER A 61 -62.19 25.53 18.34
C SER A 61 -60.67 25.30 18.28
N SER A 62 -60.24 24.30 19.07
CA SER A 62 -59.02 23.49 18.95
C SER A 62 -57.66 24.14 19.23
N GLY A 63 -57.05 23.70 20.34
CA GLY A 63 -55.68 24.02 20.72
C GLY A 63 -54.68 23.43 19.72
N GLY A 64 -54.05 24.31 18.94
CA GLY A 64 -52.84 23.99 18.19
C GLY A 64 -51.63 24.05 19.13
N SER A 65 -50.99 22.91 19.36
CA SER A 65 -49.67 22.86 19.99
C SER A 65 -48.69 23.72 19.19
N ARG A 66 -48.12 24.77 19.80
CA ARG A 66 -47.02 25.54 19.20
C ARG A 66 -45.92 24.54 18.79
N PRO A 67 -45.32 24.66 17.60
CA PRO A 67 -44.20 23.79 17.21
C PRO A 67 -43.10 23.91 18.27
N LYS A 68 -42.77 22.78 18.91
CA LYS A 68 -41.66 22.71 19.86
C LYS A 68 -40.42 23.21 19.11
N ARG A 69 -39.81 24.29 19.62
CA ARG A 69 -38.54 24.80 19.07
C ARG A 69 -37.58 23.62 18.98
N ALA A 70 -36.98 23.40 17.82
CA ALA A 70 -35.90 22.45 17.64
C ALA A 70 -34.81 22.75 18.68
N GLN A 71 -34.72 21.90 19.69
CA GLN A 71 -33.71 22.01 20.73
C GLN A 71 -32.49 21.25 20.23
N VAL A 72 -31.38 21.95 20.07
CA VAL A 72 -30.09 21.30 19.84
C VAL A 72 -29.66 20.57 21.10
N SER A 73 -29.07 19.38 20.93
CA SER A 73 -28.56 18.57 22.04
C SER A 73 -27.52 19.32 22.88
N ARG A 74 -26.72 20.20 22.26
CA ARG A 74 -25.74 21.07 22.92
C ARG A 74 -25.65 22.45 22.26
N ALA A 75 -26.02 23.51 22.99
CA ALA A 75 -25.77 24.89 22.57
C ALA A 75 -24.29 25.27 22.79
N CYS A 76 -23.73 26.17 21.97
CA CYS A 76 -22.41 26.75 22.21
C CYS A 76 -22.38 27.56 23.52
N ALA A 77 -21.19 27.78 24.10
CA ALA A 77 -21.05 28.45 25.40
C ALA A 77 -21.74 29.83 25.42
N ARG A 78 -21.56 30.63 24.36
CA ARG A 78 -22.18 31.95 24.21
C ARG A 78 -23.71 31.88 24.14
N CYS A 79 -24.29 30.99 23.33
CA CYS A 79 -25.74 30.88 23.21
C CYS A 79 -26.37 30.30 24.48
N LYS A 80 -25.65 29.40 25.19
CA LYS A 80 -26.03 28.89 26.51
C LYS A 80 -26.08 30.01 27.55
N ASN A 81 -25.02 30.82 27.66
CA ASN A 81 -24.96 31.94 28.60
C ASN A 81 -26.06 32.97 28.33
N LEU A 82 -26.34 33.25 27.05
CA LEU A 82 -27.41 34.15 26.65
C LEU A 82 -28.83 33.55 26.77
N ARG A 83 -28.96 32.25 27.08
CA ARG A 83 -30.22 31.49 27.14
C ARG A 83 -31.09 31.64 25.89
N ARG A 84 -30.47 31.53 24.72
CA ARG A 84 -31.11 31.79 23.42
C ARG A 84 -30.85 30.64 22.45
N ALA A 85 -31.64 30.61 21.37
CA ALA A 85 -31.58 29.54 20.38
C ALA A 85 -30.17 29.42 19.77
N CYS A 86 -29.72 28.18 19.62
CA CYS A 86 -28.47 27.78 18.99
C CYS A 86 -28.80 26.73 17.93
N ASN A 87 -27.95 26.57 16.91
CA ASN A 87 -28.06 25.51 15.93
C ASN A 87 -26.83 24.58 16.00
N GLU A 88 -26.86 23.47 15.26
CA GLU A 88 -25.87 22.40 15.37
C GLU A 88 -24.52 22.76 14.73
N TYR A 89 -24.48 23.73 13.81
CA TYR A 89 -23.27 24.21 13.16
C TYR A 89 -22.31 24.93 14.11
N ARG A 90 -21.00 24.90 13.82
CA ARG A 90 -19.95 25.66 14.53
C ARG A 90 -19.03 26.36 13.50
N PRO A 91 -18.88 27.69 13.56
CA PRO A 91 -19.62 28.63 14.42
C PRO A 91 -21.14 28.57 14.17
N CYS A 92 -21.94 28.65 15.23
CA CYS A 92 -23.40 28.59 15.11
C CYS A 92 -23.91 29.83 14.38
N LYS A 93 -24.99 29.70 13.60
CA LYS A 93 -25.50 30.79 12.74
C LYS A 93 -25.71 32.10 13.51
N ARG A 94 -26.22 32.01 14.74
CA ARG A 94 -26.42 33.18 15.60
C ARG A 94 -25.12 33.85 16.08
N CYS A 95 -24.03 33.09 16.23
CA CYS A 95 -22.71 33.70 16.50
C CYS A 95 -22.15 34.37 15.24
N VAL A 96 -22.36 33.77 14.06
CA VAL A 96 -21.98 34.36 12.77
C VAL A 96 -22.76 35.64 12.50
N ASP A 97 -24.09 35.61 12.62
CA ASP A 97 -24.98 36.75 12.43
C ASP A 97 -24.67 37.90 13.42
N ALA A 98 -24.10 37.57 14.58
CA ALA A 98 -23.67 38.54 15.59
C ALA A 98 -22.24 39.04 15.38
N GLY A 99 -21.55 38.65 14.30
CA GLY A 99 -20.16 39.02 14.02
C GLY A 99 -19.12 38.44 14.99
N LEU A 100 -19.48 37.38 15.73
CA LEU A 100 -18.69 36.79 16.82
C LEU A 100 -18.53 35.27 16.60
N GLY A 101 -18.28 34.88 15.35
CA GLY A 101 -18.14 33.48 14.95
C GLY A 101 -16.90 32.82 15.54
N ASP A 102 -15.80 33.57 15.61
CA ASP A 102 -14.52 33.24 16.24
C ASP A 102 -14.65 32.90 17.74
N GLN A 103 -15.64 33.50 18.43
CA GLN A 103 -15.93 33.26 19.85
C GLN A 103 -16.98 32.14 20.07
N CYS A 104 -17.33 31.39 19.02
CA CYS A 104 -18.29 30.28 19.11
C CYS A 104 -17.63 29.01 19.65
N LEU A 105 -17.19 29.04 20.91
CA LEU A 105 -16.57 27.90 21.58
C LEU A 105 -17.65 26.86 21.92
N GLY A 106 -17.50 25.65 21.37
CA GLY A 106 -18.12 24.46 21.95
C GLY A 106 -17.53 24.25 23.34
N LEU A 107 -18.31 23.83 24.33
CA LEU A 107 -17.74 23.48 25.64
C LEU A 107 -16.64 22.43 25.43
N PRO A 108 -15.42 22.60 25.99
CA PRO A 108 -14.41 21.57 26.01
C PRO A 108 -14.84 20.53 27.06
N GLY A 109 -15.72 19.64 26.65
CA GLY A 109 -15.96 18.36 27.30
C GLY A 109 -15.75 17.29 26.24
N PRO A 110 -15.43 16.04 26.65
CA PRO A 110 -15.26 14.96 25.68
C PRO A 110 -16.45 14.96 24.74
N VAL A 111 -16.15 15.06 23.45
CA VAL A 111 -17.10 14.70 22.43
C VAL A 111 -17.30 13.20 22.66
N SER A 112 -18.33 12.84 23.43
CA SER A 112 -18.93 11.53 23.25
C SER A 112 -19.43 11.57 21.82
N LEU A 113 -18.60 11.06 20.90
CA LEU A 113 -19.06 10.54 19.61
C LEU A 113 -19.91 9.33 19.97
N ALA A 114 -21.06 9.57 20.59
CA ALA A 114 -22.20 8.70 20.47
C ALA A 114 -22.57 8.80 19.00
N TRP A 115 -21.93 7.94 18.19
CA TRP A 115 -22.62 7.29 17.10
C TRP A 115 -24.00 7.01 17.64
N VAL A 116 -25.00 7.62 17.03
CA VAL A 116 -26.38 7.31 17.32
C VAL A 116 -26.49 5.81 17.11
N SER A 117 -26.46 5.04 18.20
CA SER A 117 -26.96 3.68 18.26
C SER A 117 -28.45 3.79 18.06
N ASP A 118 -28.85 4.09 16.83
CA ASP A 118 -30.11 3.63 16.32
C ASP A 118 -29.92 2.12 16.19
N GLY A 119 -30.57 1.38 17.09
CA GLY A 119 -30.30 -0.04 17.29
C GLY A 119 -30.60 -0.83 16.02
N SER A 120 -29.57 -1.14 15.22
CA SER A 120 -29.61 -2.13 14.11
C SER A 120 -28.25 -2.50 13.50
N GLN A 121 -27.11 -1.91 13.89
CA GLN A 121 -25.79 -2.43 13.46
C GLN A 121 -24.88 -2.64 14.67
N ALA A 122 -24.85 -3.88 15.15
CA ALA A 122 -24.03 -4.33 16.27
C ALA A 122 -22.55 -4.39 15.88
N PHE A 123 -21.90 -3.23 15.73
CA PHE A 123 -20.44 -3.16 15.80
C PHE A 123 -20.02 -3.49 17.24
N GLY A 124 -19.21 -4.53 17.43
CA GLY A 124 -18.67 -4.94 18.73
C GLY A 124 -19.13 -6.31 19.24
N HIS A 125 -19.93 -7.07 18.49
CA HIS A 125 -20.19 -8.48 18.80
C HIS A 125 -20.08 -9.31 17.55
N VAL A 126 -18.99 -10.06 17.41
CA VAL A 126 -18.86 -11.03 16.31
C VAL A 126 -19.79 -12.22 16.61
N PRO A 127 -20.61 -12.70 15.66
CA PRO A 127 -21.54 -13.79 15.92
C PRO A 127 -20.82 -15.06 16.38
N ARG A 128 -21.37 -15.81 17.36
CA ARG A 128 -20.82 -17.12 17.77
C ARG A 128 -20.66 -18.08 16.59
N GLU A 129 -21.54 -17.98 15.60
CA GLU A 129 -21.45 -18.74 14.36
C GLU A 129 -20.17 -18.47 13.57
N ALA A 130 -19.64 -17.24 13.61
CA ALA A 130 -18.37 -16.92 12.97
C ALA A 130 -17.19 -17.61 13.68
N VAL A 131 -17.20 -17.66 15.02
CA VAL A 131 -16.20 -18.42 15.79
C VAL A 131 -16.19 -19.88 15.36
N GLN A 132 -17.38 -20.47 15.25
CA GLN A 132 -17.51 -21.87 14.85
C GLN A 132 -17.03 -22.09 13.41
N ARG A 133 -17.45 -21.25 12.45
CA ARG A 133 -16.99 -21.34 11.06
C ARG A 133 -15.47 -21.24 10.93
N MET A 134 -14.84 -20.33 11.68
CA MET A 134 -13.38 -20.22 11.69
C MET A 134 -12.71 -21.48 12.25
N ALA A 135 -13.24 -22.02 13.36
CA ALA A 135 -12.73 -23.25 13.94
C ALA A 135 -12.90 -24.47 13.01
N ASP A 136 -14.02 -24.54 12.27
CA ASP A 136 -14.30 -25.61 11.30
C ASP A 136 -13.37 -25.51 10.08
N LEU A 137 -13.11 -24.29 9.59
CA LEU A 137 -12.21 -24.04 8.46
C LEU A 137 -10.73 -24.17 8.83
N LEU A 138 -10.38 -23.96 10.11
CA LEU A 138 -9.00 -24.01 10.61
C LEU A 138 -8.82 -25.04 11.73
N PRO A 139 -8.82 -26.35 11.40
CA PRO A 139 -8.45 -27.38 12.36
C PRO A 139 -7.04 -27.17 12.92
N ALA A 140 -6.82 -27.58 14.18
CA ALA A 140 -5.54 -27.40 14.87
C ALA A 140 -4.32 -27.88 14.07
N ARG A 141 -4.43 -29.02 13.38
CA ARG A 141 -3.34 -29.55 12.53
C ARG A 141 -2.97 -28.62 11.37
N VAL A 142 -3.96 -27.98 10.74
CA VAL A 142 -3.75 -27.02 9.66
C VAL A 142 -3.11 -25.75 10.21
N MET A 143 -3.58 -25.30 11.39
CA MET A 143 -3.00 -24.16 12.08
C MET A 143 -1.53 -24.39 12.46
N ASP A 144 -1.20 -25.54 13.05
CA ASP A 144 0.16 -25.91 13.43
C ASP A 144 1.08 -25.93 12.20
N TYR A 145 0.65 -26.58 11.12
CA TYR A 145 1.38 -26.57 9.86
C TYR A 145 1.64 -25.15 9.34
N CYS A 146 0.60 -24.31 9.29
CA CYS A 146 0.74 -22.94 8.77
C CYS A 146 1.65 -22.09 9.65
N VAL A 147 1.61 -22.26 10.97
CA VAL A 147 2.48 -21.56 11.93
C VAL A 147 3.95 -21.95 11.70
N ASP A 148 4.24 -23.25 11.57
CA ASP A 148 5.60 -23.72 11.29
C ASP A 148 6.13 -23.14 9.97
N ARG A 149 5.27 -23.08 8.95
CA ARG A 149 5.58 -22.52 7.64
C ARG A 149 5.78 -21.01 7.68
N PHE A 150 4.97 -20.28 8.45
CA PHE A 150 5.16 -18.85 8.68
C PHE A 150 6.57 -18.59 9.24
N PHE A 151 6.97 -19.30 10.30
CA PHE A 151 8.30 -19.12 10.90
C PHE A 151 9.45 -19.52 9.97
N ALA A 152 9.28 -20.58 9.19
CA ALA A 152 10.30 -21.03 8.26
C ALA A 152 10.49 -20.08 7.06
N ARG A 153 9.41 -19.44 6.57
CA ARG A 153 9.40 -18.80 5.25
C ARG A 153 9.11 -17.29 5.26
N LEU A 154 8.25 -16.80 6.16
CA LEU A 154 7.83 -15.39 6.20
C LEU A 154 8.48 -14.60 7.34
N HIS A 155 8.68 -15.23 8.50
CA HIS A 155 9.29 -14.59 9.67
C HIS A 155 10.65 -13.92 9.39
N PRO A 156 11.56 -14.46 8.54
CA PRO A 156 12.82 -13.78 8.23
C PRO A 156 12.68 -12.36 7.64
N THR A 157 11.50 -12.03 7.10
CA THR A 157 11.16 -10.71 6.54
C THR A 157 10.01 -10.01 7.28
N ILE A 158 9.18 -10.76 8.01
CA ILE A 158 8.01 -10.25 8.76
C ILE A 158 8.08 -10.77 10.21
N PRO A 159 9.05 -10.33 11.03
CA PRO A 159 9.31 -10.89 12.36
C PRO A 159 8.38 -10.33 13.46
N ILE A 160 7.09 -10.19 13.17
CA ILE A 160 6.08 -9.55 14.05
C ILE A 160 5.33 -10.54 14.95
N LEU A 161 5.75 -11.81 14.96
CA LEU A 161 5.25 -12.87 15.83
C LEU A 161 6.44 -13.67 16.37
N THR A 162 6.31 -14.24 17.57
CA THR A 162 7.23 -15.27 18.10
C THR A 162 6.48 -16.57 18.39
N PRO A 163 7.15 -17.73 18.45
CA PRO A 163 6.50 -18.99 18.81
C PRO A 163 5.73 -18.91 20.14
N GLU A 164 6.29 -18.20 21.13
CA GLU A 164 5.68 -18.01 22.44
C GLU A 164 4.41 -17.16 22.35
N TYR A 165 4.45 -16.08 21.56
CA TYR A 165 3.30 -15.21 21.36
C TYR A 165 2.18 -15.94 20.60
N VAL A 166 2.53 -16.73 19.58
CA VAL A 166 1.56 -17.58 18.87
C VAL A 166 0.95 -18.64 19.78
N ALA A 167 1.75 -19.29 20.63
CA ALA A 167 1.25 -20.25 21.62
C ALA A 167 0.27 -19.60 22.60
N GLN A 168 0.56 -18.37 23.07
CA GLN A 168 -0.37 -17.59 23.89
C GLN A 168 -1.68 -17.31 23.15
N MET A 169 -1.62 -16.89 21.89
CA MET A 169 -2.83 -16.65 21.08
C MET A 169 -3.68 -17.92 20.91
N LYS A 170 -3.05 -19.09 20.72
CA LYS A 170 -3.75 -20.38 20.64
C LYS A 170 -4.50 -20.71 21.93
N VAL A 171 -3.93 -20.38 23.09
CA VAL A 171 -4.56 -20.62 24.40
C VAL A 171 -5.73 -19.68 24.65
N VAL A 172 -5.59 -18.40 24.25
CA VAL A 172 -6.63 -17.38 24.47
C VAL A 172 -7.77 -17.48 23.44
N ALA A 173 -7.50 -18.06 22.27
CA ALA A 173 -8.47 -18.21 21.19
C ALA A 173 -9.79 -18.86 21.68
N GLY A 174 -10.91 -18.21 21.38
CA GLY A 174 -12.22 -18.65 21.89
C GLY A 174 -13.34 -17.64 21.64
N PRO A 175 -14.52 -17.85 22.23
CA PRO A 175 -15.71 -17.03 21.97
C PRO A 175 -15.74 -15.69 22.75
N SER A 176 -14.75 -15.40 23.60
CA SER A 176 -14.62 -14.09 24.24
C SER A 176 -14.13 -13.06 23.23
N GLU A 177 -14.38 -11.76 23.46
CA GLU A 177 -13.94 -10.71 22.52
C GLU A 177 -12.42 -10.78 22.23
N VAL A 178 -11.59 -10.90 23.28
CA VAL A 178 -10.13 -11.06 23.16
C VAL A 178 -9.76 -12.38 22.47
N GLY A 179 -10.47 -13.47 22.79
CA GLY A 179 -10.25 -14.77 22.16
C GLY A 179 -10.60 -14.77 20.67
N MET A 180 -11.56 -13.94 20.26
CA MET A 180 -11.94 -13.80 18.86
C MET A 180 -10.92 -13.02 18.06
N GLU A 181 -10.35 -11.96 18.63
CA GLU A 181 -9.22 -11.25 18.01
C GLU A 181 -8.04 -12.19 17.79
N ALA A 182 -7.69 -12.99 18.80
CA ALA A 182 -6.63 -13.99 18.71
C ALA A 182 -6.91 -15.07 17.64
N HIS A 183 -8.12 -15.63 17.62
CA HIS A 183 -8.51 -16.64 16.63
C HIS A 183 -8.52 -16.06 15.20
N CYS A 184 -8.99 -14.83 15.05
CA CYS A 184 -9.04 -14.13 13.77
C CYS A 184 -7.64 -13.79 13.25
N LEU A 185 -6.74 -13.33 14.13
CA LEU A 185 -5.33 -13.14 13.82
C LEU A 185 -4.69 -14.44 13.32
N LEU A 186 -4.83 -15.55 14.05
CA LEU A 186 -4.29 -16.85 13.64
C LEU A 186 -4.86 -17.30 12.29
N THR A 187 -6.14 -17.04 12.05
CA THR A 187 -6.79 -17.36 10.76
C THR A 187 -6.21 -16.54 9.61
N ALA A 188 -6.00 -15.24 9.79
CA ALA A 188 -5.39 -14.38 8.79
C ALA A 188 -3.92 -14.75 8.51
N VAL A 189 -3.16 -15.17 9.53
CA VAL A 189 -1.79 -15.71 9.36
C VAL A 189 -1.81 -16.98 8.51
N CYS A 190 -2.71 -17.92 8.81
CA CYS A 190 -2.82 -19.17 8.06
C CYS A 190 -3.28 -18.91 6.61
N ALA A 191 -4.23 -17.99 6.41
CA ALA A 191 -4.65 -17.55 5.09
C ALA A 191 -3.46 -17.03 4.27
N LEU A 192 -2.64 -16.14 4.83
CA LEU A 192 -1.46 -15.61 4.14
C LEU A 192 -0.48 -16.72 3.73
N VAL A 193 -0.22 -17.68 4.63
CA VAL A 193 0.68 -18.81 4.35
C VAL A 193 0.18 -19.63 3.15
N LEU A 194 -1.10 -19.98 3.15
CA LEU A 194 -1.71 -20.75 2.05
C LEU A 194 -1.81 -19.97 0.74
N LEU A 195 -1.93 -18.65 0.81
CA LEU A 195 -2.02 -17.77 -0.37
C LEU A 195 -0.66 -17.45 -1.00
N GLN A 196 0.40 -17.31 -0.19
CA GLN A 196 1.69 -16.77 -0.65
C GLN A 196 2.84 -17.79 -0.64
N VAL A 197 2.87 -18.71 0.32
CA VAL A 197 4.07 -19.50 0.63
C VAL A 197 3.97 -20.93 0.12
N GLU A 198 2.82 -21.55 0.33
CA GLU A 198 2.66 -22.97 0.10
C GLU A 198 2.56 -23.33 -1.38
N GLU A 199 3.15 -24.47 -1.73
CA GLU A 199 2.95 -25.04 -3.06
C GLU A 199 1.46 -25.35 -3.27
N PRO A 200 0.90 -25.15 -4.47
CA PRO A 200 -0.57 -25.05 -4.66
C PRO A 200 -1.42 -26.21 -4.10
N GLU A 201 -0.84 -27.40 -3.93
CA GLU A 201 -1.56 -28.65 -3.65
C GLU A 201 -1.02 -29.43 -2.43
N SER A 202 -0.02 -28.92 -1.72
CA SER A 202 0.73 -29.69 -0.71
C SER A 202 -0.13 -30.25 0.44
N LEU A 203 -1.03 -29.46 1.02
CA LEU A 203 -1.90 -29.90 2.12
C LEU A 203 -3.12 -30.68 1.61
N TRP A 204 -3.62 -30.33 0.43
CA TRP A 204 -4.73 -31.03 -0.22
C TRP A 204 -4.37 -32.48 -0.52
N ILE A 205 -3.19 -32.74 -1.10
CA ILE A 205 -2.69 -34.10 -1.37
C ILE A 205 -2.52 -34.90 -0.07
N GLN A 206 -2.18 -34.25 1.04
CA GLN A 206 -2.08 -34.87 2.36
C GLN A 206 -3.45 -35.09 3.04
N GLY A 207 -4.55 -34.64 2.42
CA GLY A 207 -5.90 -34.73 2.99
C GLY A 207 -6.11 -33.87 4.23
N LEU A 208 -5.28 -32.84 4.46
CA LEU A 208 -5.39 -31.96 5.62
C LEU A 208 -6.47 -30.89 5.44
N ILE A 209 -6.79 -30.55 4.19
CA ILE A 209 -7.80 -29.55 3.81
C ILE A 209 -8.65 -30.08 2.65
N PRO A 210 -9.92 -29.66 2.53
CA PRO A 210 -10.84 -30.18 1.50
C PRO A 210 -10.54 -29.64 0.09
N GLU A 211 -9.86 -28.50 -0.01
CA GLU A 211 -9.63 -27.77 -1.25
C GLU A 211 -8.14 -27.52 -1.49
N LYS A 212 -7.77 -27.13 -2.72
CA LYS A 212 -6.40 -26.67 -3.01
C LYS A 212 -6.02 -25.49 -2.11
N ASN A 213 -4.73 -25.38 -1.78
CA ASN A 213 -4.21 -24.41 -0.81
C ASN A 213 -4.69 -22.98 -1.08
N ALA A 214 -4.64 -22.52 -2.34
CA ALA A 214 -5.06 -21.17 -2.70
C ALA A 214 -6.57 -20.91 -2.51
N LEU A 215 -7.42 -21.93 -2.71
CA LEU A 215 -8.86 -21.80 -2.51
C LEU A 215 -9.20 -21.82 -1.01
N HIS A 216 -8.61 -22.76 -0.27
CA HIS A 216 -8.78 -22.82 1.19
C HIS A 216 -8.26 -21.56 1.88
N GLY A 217 -7.10 -21.04 1.44
CA GLY A 217 -6.54 -19.77 1.91
C GLY A 217 -7.48 -18.57 1.66
N ARG A 218 -8.20 -18.54 0.52
CA ARG A 218 -9.24 -17.52 0.27
C ARG A 218 -10.42 -17.66 1.23
N MET A 219 -10.88 -18.87 1.51
CA MET A 219 -11.98 -19.10 2.46
C MET A 219 -11.60 -18.63 3.88
N LEU A 220 -10.39 -18.96 4.35
CA LEU A 220 -9.88 -18.46 5.63
C LEU A 220 -9.79 -16.92 5.66
N PHE A 221 -9.27 -16.34 4.58
CA PHE A 221 -9.18 -14.88 4.44
C PHE A 221 -10.56 -14.21 4.49
N GLU A 222 -11.55 -14.74 3.77
CA GLU A 222 -12.91 -14.20 3.74
C GLU A 222 -13.59 -14.26 5.11
N GLU A 223 -13.42 -15.35 5.85
CA GLU A 223 -13.99 -15.47 7.20
C GLU A 223 -13.27 -14.53 8.19
N ALA A 224 -11.94 -14.41 8.13
CA ALA A 224 -11.20 -13.45 8.95
C ALA A 224 -11.61 -11.99 8.63
N LEU A 225 -11.79 -11.68 7.35
CA LEU A 225 -12.28 -10.37 6.89
C LEU A 225 -13.71 -10.09 7.37
N ALA A 226 -14.58 -11.10 7.35
CA ALA A 226 -15.95 -11.00 7.86
C ALA A 226 -15.97 -10.78 9.38
N ALA A 227 -15.14 -11.51 10.14
CA ALA A 227 -14.98 -11.33 11.58
C ALA A 227 -14.44 -9.93 11.92
N HIS A 228 -13.44 -9.45 11.18
CA HIS A 228 -12.84 -8.12 11.36
C HIS A 228 -13.88 -6.99 11.30
N ARG A 229 -14.86 -7.08 10.38
CA ARG A 229 -15.94 -6.07 10.22
C ARG A 229 -16.81 -5.90 11.47
N ASN A 230 -16.84 -6.92 12.35
CA ASN A 230 -17.67 -6.92 13.55
C ASN A 230 -16.92 -6.43 14.80
N PHE A 231 -15.60 -6.19 14.73
CA PHE A 231 -14.86 -5.64 15.86
C PHE A 231 -15.23 -4.17 16.11
N ALA A 232 -15.32 -3.80 17.39
CA ALA A 232 -15.61 -2.42 17.77
C ALA A 232 -14.42 -1.51 17.41
N ARG A 233 -14.70 -0.40 16.72
CA ARG A 233 -13.70 0.65 16.51
C ARG A 233 -13.46 1.39 17.82
N ARG A 234 -12.31 1.16 18.46
CA ARG A 234 -11.92 1.76 19.74
C ARG A 234 -10.91 2.88 19.54
N SER A 235 -10.91 3.87 20.44
CA SER A 235 -9.90 4.93 20.46
C SER A 235 -8.51 4.45 20.90
N ASN A 236 -8.42 3.24 21.46
CA ASN A 236 -7.18 2.53 21.76
C ASN A 236 -7.36 1.09 21.25
N PRO A 237 -6.86 0.74 20.07
CA PRO A 237 -6.94 -0.61 19.54
C PRO A 237 -6.04 -1.57 20.32
N THR A 238 -6.31 -2.86 20.21
CA THR A 238 -5.42 -3.91 20.73
C THR A 238 -4.25 -4.13 19.78
N PHE A 239 -3.18 -4.74 20.27
CA PHE A 239 -2.05 -5.11 19.42
C PHE A 239 -2.47 -6.18 18.39
N GLU A 240 -3.35 -7.09 18.79
CA GLU A 240 -3.95 -8.13 17.96
C GLU A 240 -4.76 -7.54 16.80
N GLN A 241 -5.53 -6.46 17.02
CA GLN A 241 -6.21 -5.74 15.95
C GLN A 241 -5.22 -5.12 14.95
N CYS A 242 -4.10 -4.57 15.42
CA CYS A 242 -3.06 -4.03 14.54
C CYS A 242 -2.43 -5.13 13.68
N LEU A 243 -2.06 -6.26 14.30
CA LEU A 243 -1.51 -7.43 13.61
C LEU A 243 -2.50 -8.02 12.60
N LEU A 244 -3.76 -8.22 13.00
CA LEU A 244 -4.81 -8.75 12.13
C LEU A 244 -4.99 -7.87 10.90
N THR A 245 -5.11 -6.56 11.09
CA THR A 245 -5.30 -5.61 9.99
C THR A 245 -4.11 -5.63 9.02
N PHE A 246 -2.88 -5.76 9.54
CA PHE A 246 -1.70 -5.97 8.72
C PHE A 246 -1.76 -7.28 7.91
N PHE A 247 -2.16 -8.40 8.52
CA PHE A 247 -2.28 -9.67 7.81
C PHE A 247 -3.42 -9.68 6.77
N LEU A 248 -4.51 -8.94 7.00
CA LEU A 248 -5.55 -8.70 5.99
C LEU A 248 -5.01 -7.89 4.81
N TYR A 249 -4.20 -6.86 5.06
CA TYR A 249 -3.45 -6.16 4.00
C TYR A 249 -2.58 -7.14 3.20
N ALA A 250 -1.80 -7.99 3.88
CA ALA A 250 -0.91 -8.93 3.23
C ALA A 250 -1.67 -9.93 2.35
N CYS A 251 -2.83 -10.44 2.81
CA CYS A 251 -3.70 -11.30 2.01
C CYS A 251 -4.26 -10.58 0.77
N HIS A 252 -4.74 -9.35 0.91
CA HIS A 252 -5.16 -8.54 -0.23
C HIS A 252 -4.03 -8.31 -1.24
N SER A 253 -2.81 -8.08 -0.76
CA SER A 253 -1.62 -7.94 -1.59
C SER A 253 -1.32 -9.23 -2.36
N ALA A 254 -1.33 -10.38 -1.68
CA ALA A 254 -1.12 -11.70 -2.31
C ALA A 254 -2.19 -12.03 -3.38
N LEU A 255 -3.40 -11.50 -3.23
CA LEU A 255 -4.52 -11.65 -4.15
C LEU A 255 -4.61 -10.55 -5.23
N PHE A 256 -3.61 -9.66 -5.35
CA PHE A 256 -3.61 -8.55 -6.33
C PHE A 256 -4.77 -7.55 -6.15
N HIS A 257 -5.37 -7.49 -4.96
CA HIS A 257 -6.44 -6.55 -4.64
C HIS A 257 -5.87 -5.18 -4.22
N HIS A 258 -5.11 -4.52 -5.10
CA HIS A 258 -4.26 -3.36 -4.77
C HIS A 258 -5.00 -2.22 -4.03
N SER A 259 -6.22 -1.86 -4.45
CA SER A 259 -7.01 -0.82 -3.79
C SER A 259 -7.44 -1.22 -2.38
N GLN A 260 -7.80 -2.48 -2.17
CA GLN A 260 -8.16 -2.97 -0.83
C GLN A 260 -6.92 -3.12 0.06
N ALA A 261 -5.81 -3.58 -0.51
CA ALA A 261 -4.52 -3.61 0.19
C ALA A 261 -4.15 -2.21 0.70
N PHE A 262 -4.33 -1.16 -0.11
CA PHE A 262 -4.10 0.22 0.32
C PHE A 262 -4.98 0.63 1.50
N LEU A 263 -6.29 0.32 1.46
CA LEU A 263 -7.22 0.63 2.55
C LEU A 263 -6.79 -0.04 3.86
N PHE A 264 -6.51 -1.34 3.84
CA PHE A 264 -6.08 -2.08 5.02
C PHE A 264 -4.71 -1.64 5.54
N LEU A 265 -3.78 -1.28 4.65
CA LEU A 265 -2.48 -0.76 5.07
C LEU A 265 -2.62 0.62 5.73
N ARG A 266 -3.50 1.48 5.21
CA ARG A 266 -3.83 2.76 5.83
C ARG A 266 -4.53 2.56 7.17
N GLU A 267 -5.42 1.58 7.28
CA GLU A 267 -6.06 1.23 8.54
C GLU A 267 -5.03 0.72 9.56
N ALA A 268 -4.15 -0.21 9.18
CA ALA A 268 -3.13 -0.77 10.07
C ALA A 268 -2.15 0.28 10.61
N THR A 269 -1.65 1.17 9.74
CA THR A 269 -0.82 2.32 10.15
C THR A 269 -1.57 3.27 11.09
N THR A 270 -2.86 3.54 10.82
CA THR A 270 -3.69 4.37 11.69
C THR A 270 -3.91 3.73 13.06
N LEU A 271 -4.25 2.43 13.10
CA LEU A 271 -4.42 1.67 14.33
C LEU A 271 -3.13 1.65 15.16
N PHE A 272 -1.98 1.45 14.51
CA PHE A 272 -0.69 1.48 15.18
C PHE A 272 -0.41 2.83 15.84
N LEU A 273 -0.71 3.96 15.16
CA LEU A 273 -0.55 5.30 15.75
C LEU A 273 -1.48 5.57 16.95
N LEU A 274 -2.60 4.84 17.04
CA LEU A 274 -3.54 4.92 18.15
C LEU A 274 -3.21 3.92 19.28
N LEU A 275 -2.34 2.94 19.02
CA LEU A 275 -1.96 1.89 19.96
C LEU A 275 -1.18 2.48 21.14
N ARG A 276 -1.69 2.29 22.36
CA ARG A 276 -1.03 2.76 23.59
C ARG A 276 -0.41 1.60 24.36
N MET A 277 0.81 1.21 24.00
CA MET A 277 1.59 0.18 24.71
C MET A 277 2.22 0.67 26.02
N ASN A 278 2.38 2.00 26.18
CA ASN A 278 3.10 2.61 27.31
C ASN A 278 2.22 2.96 28.52
N THR A 279 1.01 2.40 28.64
CA THR A 279 0.19 2.58 29.85
C THR A 279 0.64 1.59 30.94
N PRO A 280 0.55 1.95 32.23
CA PRO A 280 0.87 1.05 33.34
C PRO A 280 0.10 -0.29 33.27
N GLU A 281 -1.09 -0.29 32.67
CA GLU A 281 -1.95 -1.45 32.45
C GLU A 281 -1.54 -2.29 31.22
N ALA A 282 -0.90 -1.68 30.20
CA ALA A 282 -0.40 -2.33 28.98
C ALA A 282 1.07 -2.77 29.07
N SER A 283 1.74 -2.50 30.19
CA SER A 283 3.05 -3.06 30.58
C SER A 283 3.07 -4.59 30.71
N ALA A 284 2.00 -5.26 30.30
CA ALA A 284 1.65 -6.65 30.57
C ALA A 284 2.54 -7.70 29.86
N SER A 285 3.44 -7.31 28.95
CA SER A 285 4.44 -8.23 28.38
C SER A 285 5.59 -7.48 27.69
N PRO A 286 6.84 -7.58 28.20
CA PRO A 286 8.03 -7.08 27.49
C PRO A 286 8.16 -7.64 26.06
N ALA A 287 7.64 -8.83 25.79
CA ALA A 287 7.66 -9.44 24.46
C ALA A 287 6.72 -8.74 23.47
N ALA A 288 5.53 -8.29 23.91
CA ALA A 288 4.58 -7.59 23.06
C ALA A 288 5.12 -6.20 22.63
N ALA A 289 5.85 -5.51 23.52
CA ALA A 289 6.49 -4.24 23.18
C ALA A 289 7.54 -4.41 22.07
N VAL A 290 8.40 -5.43 22.16
CA VAL A 290 9.39 -5.73 21.10
C VAL A 290 8.72 -6.08 19.77
N LEU A 291 7.60 -6.82 19.80
CA LEU A 291 6.84 -7.11 18.58
C LEU A 291 6.15 -5.86 17.99
N ALA A 292 5.70 -4.94 18.83
CA ALA A 292 5.17 -3.65 18.38
C ALA A 292 6.24 -2.80 17.69
N ASP A 293 7.47 -2.78 18.22
CA ASP A 293 8.60 -2.10 17.58
C ASP A 293 8.90 -2.69 16.19
N ARG A 294 8.88 -4.02 16.07
CA ARG A 294 9.03 -4.70 14.78
C ARG A 294 7.86 -4.39 13.84
N LEU A 295 6.63 -4.33 14.36
CA LEU A 295 5.44 -4.00 13.57
C LEU A 295 5.52 -2.59 12.99
N PHE A 296 6.02 -1.60 13.74
CA PHE A 296 6.26 -0.24 13.23
C PHE A 296 7.08 -0.29 11.94
N TRP A 297 8.24 -0.96 11.98
CA TRP A 297 9.15 -1.03 10.85
C TRP A 297 8.58 -1.85 9.68
N VAL A 298 7.85 -2.94 9.95
CA VAL A 298 7.14 -3.68 8.89
C VAL A 298 6.06 -2.84 8.22
N LEU A 299 5.27 -2.07 8.98
CA LEU A 299 4.25 -1.16 8.44
C LEU A 299 4.89 -0.06 7.60
N LEU A 300 5.99 0.52 8.08
CA LEU A 300 6.73 1.57 7.41
C LEU A 300 7.28 1.11 6.05
N VAL A 301 7.92 -0.05 6.02
CA VAL A 301 8.44 -0.69 4.80
C VAL A 301 7.29 -0.98 3.82
N SER A 302 6.20 -1.54 4.33
CA SER A 302 5.02 -1.89 3.52
C SER A 302 4.36 -0.64 2.92
N GLU A 303 4.14 0.40 3.72
CA GLU A 303 3.49 1.65 3.30
C GLU A 303 4.32 2.36 2.23
N ARG A 304 5.65 2.46 2.42
CA ARG A 304 6.54 3.12 1.46
C ARG A 304 6.69 2.32 0.18
N SER A 305 6.85 1.00 0.26
CA SER A 305 6.88 0.15 -0.94
C SER A 305 5.59 0.28 -1.75
N HIS A 306 4.44 0.30 -1.07
CA HIS A 306 3.13 0.47 -1.72
C HIS A 306 2.96 1.87 -2.30
N GLY A 307 3.39 2.91 -1.57
CA GLY A 307 3.36 4.31 -2.00
C GLY A 307 4.16 4.58 -3.25
N ILE A 308 5.40 4.06 -3.32
CA ILE A 308 6.27 4.16 -4.50
C ILE A 308 5.63 3.47 -5.71
N ARG A 309 5.17 2.23 -5.53
CA ARG A 309 4.63 1.40 -6.61
C ARG A 309 3.35 1.96 -7.21
N TYR A 310 2.37 2.30 -6.36
CA TYR A 310 1.04 2.67 -6.81
C TYR A 310 0.77 4.18 -6.77
N ARG A 311 1.78 5.00 -6.53
CA ARG A 311 1.67 6.47 -6.40
C ARG A 311 0.61 6.83 -5.36
N ARG A 312 0.86 6.42 -4.12
CA ARG A 312 0.00 6.69 -2.97
C ARG A 312 0.75 7.50 -1.91
N PRO A 313 0.07 8.40 -1.19
CA PRO A 313 0.68 9.10 -0.07
C PRO A 313 0.98 8.13 1.08
N VAL A 314 1.94 8.50 1.92
CA VAL A 314 2.31 7.78 3.15
C VAL A 314 1.90 8.58 4.38
N THR A 315 1.69 7.92 5.51
CA THR A 315 1.25 8.55 6.76
C THR A 315 2.12 8.20 7.96
N LEU A 316 2.75 7.03 7.98
CA LEU A 316 3.62 6.64 9.08
C LEU A 316 4.99 7.33 8.96
N GLN A 317 5.29 8.23 9.90
CA GLN A 317 6.54 8.98 9.94
C GLN A 317 7.51 8.41 10.97
N ILE A 318 8.80 8.61 10.74
CA ILE A 318 9.85 8.36 11.74
C ILE A 318 10.02 9.65 12.54
N THR A 319 9.83 9.58 13.85
CA THR A 319 9.95 10.69 14.80
C THR A 319 10.94 10.32 15.91
N ALA A 320 11.19 11.24 16.84
CA ALA A 320 12.05 10.97 18.00
C ALA A 320 11.50 9.86 18.91
N GLU A 321 10.19 9.63 18.88
CA GLU A 321 9.48 8.61 19.65
C GLU A 321 9.37 7.27 18.91
N SER A 322 9.81 7.20 17.65
CA SER A 322 9.77 5.95 16.87
C SER A 322 10.79 4.93 17.40
N PRO A 323 10.49 3.63 17.32
CA PRO A 323 11.45 2.58 17.68
C PRO A 323 12.75 2.76 16.90
N THR A 324 13.89 2.65 17.57
CA THR A 324 15.19 2.76 16.89
C THR A 324 15.39 1.59 15.93
N LEU A 325 16.17 1.80 14.86
CA LEU A 325 16.65 0.70 14.03
C LEU A 325 17.59 -0.15 14.88
N GLY A 326 17.08 -1.26 15.42
CA GLY A 326 17.85 -2.16 16.27
C GLY A 326 18.84 -2.97 15.43
N ALA A 327 20.14 -2.85 15.69
CA ALA A 327 21.16 -3.71 15.05
C ALA A 327 21.59 -4.87 15.95
N ASP A 328 20.99 -4.99 17.14
CA ASP A 328 21.55 -5.78 18.24
C ASP A 328 21.21 -7.28 18.18
N ASP A 329 20.22 -7.66 17.36
CA ASP A 329 19.87 -9.07 17.10
C ASP A 329 20.34 -9.50 15.70
N PRO A 330 21.44 -10.27 15.60
CA PRO A 330 21.96 -10.75 14.31
C PRO A 330 20.95 -11.59 13.53
N SER A 331 20.02 -12.27 14.19
CA SER A 331 19.00 -13.12 13.55
C SER A 331 17.99 -12.31 12.72
N LEU A 332 17.85 -11.02 13.03
CA LEU A 332 16.98 -10.07 12.35
C LEU A 332 17.74 -9.13 11.41
N SER A 333 19.04 -9.36 11.18
CA SER A 333 19.88 -8.52 10.31
C SER A 333 19.24 -8.21 8.96
N GLY A 334 18.65 -9.22 8.30
CA GLY A 334 17.95 -9.04 7.03
C GLY A 334 16.72 -8.14 7.12
N PHE A 335 15.94 -8.25 8.19
CA PHE A 335 14.79 -7.37 8.45
C PHE A 335 15.23 -5.92 8.69
N TRP A 336 16.29 -5.73 9.49
CA TRP A 336 16.80 -4.39 9.78
C TRP A 336 17.44 -3.71 8.57
N SER A 337 18.13 -4.47 7.71
CA SER A 337 18.58 -3.96 6.41
C SER A 337 17.41 -3.55 5.51
N LEU A 338 16.29 -4.29 5.54
CA LEU A 338 15.10 -3.93 4.78
C LEU A 338 14.47 -2.65 5.32
N ALA A 339 14.36 -2.51 6.63
CA ALA A 339 13.91 -1.29 7.28
C ALA A 339 14.81 -0.09 6.93
N ALA A 340 16.14 -0.28 6.94
CA ALA A 340 17.12 0.74 6.57
C ALA A 340 16.99 1.20 5.11
N LEU A 341 16.65 0.31 4.17
CA LEU A 341 16.41 0.68 2.76
C LEU A 341 15.27 1.70 2.61
N PHE A 342 14.22 1.55 3.40
CA PHE A 342 13.03 2.43 3.32
C PHE A 342 13.07 3.60 4.30
N SER A 343 13.95 3.58 5.30
CA SER A 343 14.10 4.65 6.29
C SER A 343 14.30 6.06 5.69
N PRO A 344 15.15 6.27 4.66
CA PRO A 344 15.38 7.61 4.11
C PRO A 344 14.26 8.11 3.18
N LEU A 345 13.25 7.29 2.88
CA LEU A 345 12.18 7.60 1.92
C LEU A 345 11.01 8.28 2.62
N ASP A 346 11.20 9.54 2.99
CA ASP A 346 10.22 10.33 3.73
C ASP A 346 9.01 10.79 2.89
N THR A 347 8.09 11.51 3.52
CA THR A 347 6.92 12.07 2.82
C THR A 347 7.31 12.99 1.68
N SER A 348 8.41 13.75 1.81
CA SER A 348 8.94 14.61 0.74
C SER A 348 9.29 13.77 -0.49
N PHE A 349 10.04 12.69 -0.32
CA PHE A 349 10.40 11.77 -1.39
C PHE A 349 9.16 11.17 -2.07
N ILE A 350 8.18 10.72 -1.29
CA ILE A 350 6.92 10.17 -1.82
C ILE A 350 6.12 11.23 -2.58
N ALA A 351 6.06 12.46 -2.08
CA ALA A 351 5.40 13.58 -2.75
C ALA A 351 6.02 13.88 -4.13
N LEU A 352 7.35 13.77 -4.26
CA LEU A 352 8.03 13.88 -5.56
C LEU A 352 7.56 12.79 -6.51
N LEU A 353 7.50 11.54 -6.07
CA LEU A 353 7.01 10.44 -6.90
C LEU A 353 5.56 10.68 -7.30
N ASN A 354 4.71 11.13 -6.39
CA ASN A 354 3.31 11.41 -6.67
C ASN A 354 3.06 12.65 -7.54
N MET A 355 4.10 13.41 -7.91
CA MET A 355 3.99 14.69 -8.62
C MET A 355 3.12 15.69 -7.85
N GLU A 356 3.19 15.65 -6.52
CA GLU A 356 2.49 16.58 -5.67
C GLU A 356 3.07 18.00 -5.83
N LYS A 357 2.22 19.00 -5.59
CA LYS A 357 2.64 20.40 -5.58
C LYS A 357 3.48 20.64 -4.34
N VAL A 358 4.80 20.68 -4.52
CA VAL A 358 5.77 20.99 -3.46
C VAL A 358 6.17 22.46 -3.50
N ALA A 359 6.35 23.06 -2.33
CA ALA A 359 6.81 24.44 -2.22
C ALA A 359 8.26 24.60 -2.71
N THR A 360 9.08 23.57 -2.52
CA THR A 360 10.49 23.54 -2.93
C THR A 360 10.75 22.34 -3.84
N PRO A 361 11.32 22.54 -5.05
CA PRO A 361 11.76 21.42 -5.87
C PRO A 361 12.93 20.70 -5.15
N PRO A 362 13.06 19.37 -5.33
CA PRO A 362 14.09 18.62 -4.63
C PRO A 362 15.47 18.98 -5.18
N SER A 363 16.47 19.05 -4.30
CA SER A 363 17.85 19.20 -4.75
C SER A 363 18.43 17.84 -5.16
N ASN A 364 19.35 17.83 -6.12
CA ASN A 364 20.10 16.60 -6.43
C ASN A 364 20.89 16.10 -5.20
N ALA A 365 21.31 17.00 -4.30
CA ALA A 365 21.96 16.63 -3.04
C ALA A 365 21.06 15.78 -2.13
N ALA A 366 19.76 16.10 -2.05
CA ALA A 366 18.81 15.29 -1.28
C ALA A 366 18.66 13.87 -1.87
N LEU A 367 18.59 13.76 -3.21
CA LEU A 367 18.55 12.45 -3.88
C LEU A 367 19.84 11.66 -3.67
N THR A 368 21.00 12.33 -3.66
CA THR A 368 22.30 11.71 -3.37
C THR A 368 22.39 11.20 -1.93
N TYR A 369 21.84 11.95 -0.96
CA TYR A 369 21.75 11.48 0.43
C TYR A 369 20.93 10.19 0.54
N ILE A 370 19.75 10.15 -0.09
CA ILE A 370 18.88 8.97 -0.10
C ILE A 370 19.59 7.79 -0.77
N GLU A 371 20.23 8.02 -1.93
CA GLU A 371 21.00 6.97 -2.61
C GLU A 371 22.12 6.42 -1.74
N THR A 372 22.86 7.30 -1.05
CA THR A 372 23.94 6.89 -0.14
C THR A 372 23.40 6.00 0.98
N ALA A 373 22.28 6.38 1.59
CA ALA A 373 21.62 5.60 2.63
C ALA A 373 21.11 4.24 2.11
N VAL A 374 20.47 4.21 0.93
CA VAL A 374 19.99 2.97 0.28
C VAL A 374 21.15 2.02 -0.03
N ASN A 375 22.29 2.55 -0.50
CA ASN A 375 23.47 1.75 -0.81
C ASN A 375 24.16 1.21 0.46
N ALA A 376 24.15 1.99 1.55
CA ALA A 376 24.75 1.60 2.83
C ALA A 376 23.86 0.66 3.68
N ALA A 377 22.58 0.49 3.34
CA ALA A 377 21.62 -0.29 4.12
C ALA A 377 21.97 -1.79 4.25
N LEU A 378 22.68 -2.35 3.26
CA LEU A 378 23.10 -3.75 3.25
C LEU A 378 24.51 -3.87 3.84
N ARG A 379 24.62 -4.41 5.05
CA ARG A 379 25.91 -4.64 5.72
C ARG A 379 26.58 -5.91 5.15
N SER A 380 27.84 -5.80 4.74
CA SER A 380 28.60 -6.90 4.10
C SER A 380 28.88 -8.10 5.01
N THR A 381 28.77 -7.94 6.32
CA THR A 381 29.16 -8.94 7.33
C THR A 381 28.02 -9.84 7.81
N SER A 382 26.80 -9.67 7.28
CA SER A 382 25.63 -10.42 7.77
C SER A 382 25.50 -11.79 7.10
N ASP A 383 25.44 -12.87 7.89
CA ASP A 383 25.09 -14.19 7.40
C ASP A 383 23.59 -14.26 7.08
N LEU A 384 23.25 -13.87 5.85
CA LEU A 384 21.88 -13.78 5.38
C LEU A 384 21.45 -15.07 4.67
N LYS A 385 20.23 -15.52 4.96
CA LYS A 385 19.59 -16.60 4.19
C LYS A 385 19.34 -16.15 2.76
N ASP A 386 19.33 -17.08 1.81
CA ASP A 386 19.08 -16.76 0.39
C ASP A 386 17.77 -16.00 0.17
N THR A 387 16.73 -16.33 0.94
CA THR A 387 15.44 -15.60 0.91
C THR A 387 15.61 -14.13 1.29
N GLN A 388 16.44 -13.82 2.29
CA GLN A 388 16.71 -12.45 2.73
C GLN A 388 17.61 -11.72 1.72
N LYS A 389 18.66 -12.38 1.22
CA LYS A 389 19.54 -11.85 0.16
C LYS A 389 18.74 -11.45 -1.08
N ALA A 390 17.87 -12.34 -1.55
CA ALA A 390 16.97 -12.09 -2.66
C ALA A 390 16.14 -10.83 -2.45
N ASN A 391 15.35 -10.77 -1.37
CA ASN A 391 14.48 -9.63 -1.09
C ASN A 391 15.24 -8.30 -1.02
N LEU A 392 16.36 -8.30 -0.29
CA LEU A 392 17.18 -7.10 -0.08
C LEU A 392 17.81 -6.59 -1.36
N ARG A 393 18.43 -7.48 -2.15
CA ARG A 393 19.13 -7.07 -3.38
C ARG A 393 18.15 -6.60 -4.44
N VAL A 394 17.07 -7.34 -4.69
CA VAL A 394 16.04 -6.91 -5.66
C VAL A 394 15.42 -5.58 -5.22
N THR A 395 15.10 -5.42 -3.94
CA THR A 395 14.51 -4.16 -3.42
C THR A 395 15.49 -2.99 -3.51
N GLN A 396 16.76 -3.17 -3.16
CA GLN A 396 17.79 -2.13 -3.26
C GLN A 396 17.98 -1.68 -4.72
N LEU A 397 18.09 -2.62 -5.66
CA LEU A 397 18.27 -2.32 -7.08
C LEU A 397 17.04 -1.62 -7.66
N TRP A 398 15.84 -2.03 -7.25
CA TRP A 398 14.61 -1.35 -7.62
C TRP A 398 14.59 0.10 -7.10
N LEU A 399 14.94 0.35 -5.84
CA LEU A 399 15.03 1.71 -5.30
C LEU A 399 16.07 2.58 -6.04
N ARG A 400 17.19 1.99 -6.50
CA ARG A 400 18.17 2.67 -7.36
C ARG A 400 17.55 3.08 -8.70
N ILE A 401 16.71 2.25 -9.31
CA ILE A 401 15.94 2.62 -10.52
C ILE A 401 14.96 3.75 -10.24
N ILE A 402 14.23 3.70 -9.11
CA ILE A 402 13.29 4.78 -8.74
C ILE A 402 14.02 6.13 -8.57
N LEU A 403 15.18 6.13 -7.90
CA LEU A 403 16.03 7.31 -7.77
C LEU A 403 16.52 7.82 -9.13
N TRP A 404 16.95 6.91 -10.01
CA TRP A 404 17.36 7.26 -11.37
C TRP A 404 16.22 7.88 -12.18
N GLN A 405 15.01 7.34 -12.10
CA GLN A 405 13.82 7.91 -12.77
C GLN A 405 13.51 9.33 -12.28
N LEU A 406 13.68 9.60 -10.98
CA LEU A 406 13.54 10.96 -10.44
C LEU A 406 14.61 11.88 -11.02
N ARG A 407 15.88 11.46 -11.09
CA ARG A 407 16.96 12.25 -11.69
C ARG A 407 16.74 12.51 -13.17
N LEU A 408 16.27 11.51 -13.93
CA LEU A 408 15.87 11.67 -15.33
C LEU A 408 14.81 12.76 -15.47
N ARG A 409 13.76 12.70 -14.65
CA ARG A 409 12.65 13.67 -14.70
C ARG A 409 13.07 15.09 -14.33
N PHE A 410 14.01 15.25 -13.41
CA PHE A 410 14.51 16.56 -12.98
C PHE A 410 15.72 17.07 -13.80
N GLY A 411 16.15 16.33 -14.83
CA GLY A 411 17.26 16.74 -15.68
C GLY A 411 18.63 16.70 -15.00
N TYR A 412 18.82 15.80 -14.03
CA TYR A 412 20.08 15.63 -13.30
C TYR A 412 21.01 14.57 -13.89
N LEU A 413 20.69 14.03 -15.07
CA LEU A 413 21.52 13.04 -15.74
C LEU A 413 22.49 13.69 -16.74
N ALA A 414 23.66 13.09 -16.87
CA ALA A 414 24.68 13.42 -17.86
C ALA A 414 24.95 12.22 -18.78
N GLU A 415 25.60 12.46 -19.93
CA GLU A 415 25.98 11.41 -20.87
C GLU A 415 27.07 10.50 -20.30
N GLU A 416 28.11 11.12 -19.74
CA GLU A 416 29.20 10.44 -19.03
C GLU A 416 29.42 11.07 -17.66
N SER A 417 29.77 10.24 -16.67
CA SER A 417 30.10 10.67 -15.31
C SER A 417 31.13 9.73 -14.71
N VAL A 418 32.36 10.22 -14.52
CA VAL A 418 33.46 9.44 -13.96
C VAL A 418 33.24 9.16 -12.46
N HIS A 419 32.51 10.04 -11.76
CA HIS A 419 32.38 9.99 -10.30
C HIS A 419 31.05 9.41 -9.81
N SER A 420 30.01 9.41 -10.65
CA SER A 420 28.67 8.95 -10.28
C SER A 420 27.97 8.24 -11.45
N PRO A 421 28.20 6.92 -11.62
CA PRO A 421 27.51 6.13 -12.66
C PRO A 421 25.98 6.23 -12.55
N SER A 422 25.45 6.39 -11.33
CA SER A 422 24.02 6.57 -11.06
C SER A 422 23.39 7.85 -11.62
N MET A 423 24.22 8.76 -12.13
CA MET A 423 23.79 10.00 -12.77
C MET A 423 23.93 9.94 -14.30
N THR A 424 24.03 8.76 -14.88
CA THR A 424 24.14 8.58 -16.33
C THR A 424 22.86 8.02 -16.94
N TYR A 425 22.66 8.22 -18.24
CA TYR A 425 21.54 7.61 -18.97
C TYR A 425 21.67 6.08 -19.08
N HIS A 426 22.88 5.52 -19.00
CA HIS A 426 23.11 4.08 -19.13
C HIS A 426 22.96 3.29 -17.82
N TYR A 427 22.80 3.98 -16.68
CA TYR A 427 22.77 3.36 -15.35
C TYR A 427 21.79 2.17 -15.19
N PRO A 428 20.57 2.18 -15.77
CA PRO A 428 19.69 1.01 -15.68
C PRO A 428 20.30 -0.29 -16.22
N LEU A 429 21.22 -0.22 -17.20
CA LEU A 429 21.94 -1.39 -17.70
C LEU A 429 22.96 -1.91 -16.67
N GLU A 430 23.61 -1.02 -15.92
CA GLU A 430 24.49 -1.43 -14.81
C GLU A 430 23.68 -2.08 -13.69
N VAL A 431 22.51 -1.52 -13.37
CA VAL A 431 21.60 -2.10 -12.37
C VAL A 431 21.08 -3.47 -12.81
N ALA A 432 20.76 -3.65 -14.10
CA ALA A 432 20.39 -4.95 -14.66
C ALA A 432 21.52 -5.98 -14.56
N LYS A 433 22.75 -5.57 -14.86
CA LYS A 433 23.93 -6.42 -14.68
C LYS A 433 24.16 -6.79 -13.22
N ASP A 434 24.10 -5.82 -12.30
CA ASP A 434 24.18 -6.05 -10.85
C ASP A 434 23.08 -7.02 -10.37
N PHE A 435 21.87 -6.91 -10.94
CA PHE A 435 20.77 -7.81 -10.67
C PHE A 435 21.11 -9.25 -11.06
N VAL A 436 21.58 -9.47 -12.30
CA VAL A 436 21.97 -10.80 -12.79
C VAL A 436 23.08 -11.38 -11.90
N LEU A 437 24.13 -10.61 -11.65
CA LEU A 437 25.28 -11.04 -10.85
C LEU A 437 24.88 -11.41 -9.41
N SER A 438 23.90 -10.72 -8.83
CA SER A 438 23.48 -10.95 -7.44
C SER A 438 22.38 -11.99 -7.26
N THR A 439 21.73 -12.43 -8.33
CA THR A 439 20.59 -13.36 -8.26
C THR A 439 20.81 -14.69 -8.97
N ARG A 440 21.75 -14.79 -9.91
CA ARG A 440 21.98 -16.02 -10.71
C ARG A 440 22.30 -17.26 -9.89
N ASP A 441 22.94 -17.10 -8.75
CA ASP A 441 23.34 -18.19 -7.86
C ASP A 441 22.30 -18.48 -6.76
N LEU A 442 21.19 -17.71 -6.72
CA LEU A 442 20.12 -17.90 -5.74
C LEU A 442 19.07 -18.91 -6.26
N PRO A 443 18.57 -19.81 -5.39
CA PRO A 443 17.44 -20.65 -5.75
C PRO A 443 16.22 -19.80 -6.10
N VAL A 444 15.50 -20.11 -7.18
CA VAL A 444 14.31 -19.32 -7.59
C VAL A 444 13.23 -19.30 -6.50
N ASP A 445 13.10 -20.37 -5.73
CA ASP A 445 12.15 -20.42 -4.62
C ASP A 445 12.47 -19.42 -3.49
N SER A 446 13.73 -18.97 -3.39
CA SER A 446 14.14 -17.92 -2.47
C SER A 446 13.60 -16.54 -2.86
N ILE A 447 13.29 -16.35 -4.14
CA ILE A 447 12.71 -15.13 -4.73
C ILE A 447 11.18 -15.28 -4.76
N LYS A 448 10.67 -16.44 -5.19
CA LYS A 448 9.23 -16.77 -5.32
C LYS A 448 8.43 -16.54 -4.03
N VAL A 449 9.01 -16.85 -2.87
CA VAL A 449 8.34 -16.77 -1.55
C VAL A 449 7.87 -15.35 -1.16
N HIS A 450 8.48 -14.31 -1.73
CA HIS A 450 8.11 -12.91 -1.45
C HIS A 450 6.85 -12.46 -2.18
N GLY A 451 6.28 -13.32 -3.02
CA GLY A 451 5.05 -13.04 -3.77
C GLY A 451 5.27 -12.07 -4.93
N VAL A 452 4.16 -11.60 -5.49
CA VAL A 452 4.16 -10.77 -6.70
C VAL A 452 4.84 -9.42 -6.51
N GLY A 453 4.85 -8.87 -5.29
CA GLY A 453 5.49 -7.59 -5.02
C GLY A 453 6.99 -7.57 -5.31
N LEU A 454 7.66 -8.73 -5.39
CA LEU A 454 9.04 -8.84 -5.85
C LEU A 454 9.14 -8.98 -7.37
N THR A 455 8.21 -9.71 -7.99
CA THR A 455 8.06 -9.78 -9.46
C THR A 455 7.84 -8.39 -10.07
N GLU A 456 7.02 -7.55 -9.44
CA GLU A 456 6.77 -6.16 -9.87
C GLU A 456 8.04 -5.32 -9.85
N LYS A 457 8.84 -5.41 -8.78
CA LYS A 457 10.11 -4.69 -8.66
C LYS A 457 11.09 -5.11 -9.75
N LEU A 458 11.15 -6.42 -10.03
CA LEU A 458 11.99 -6.95 -11.09
C LEU A 458 11.52 -6.49 -12.48
N PHE A 459 10.20 -6.48 -12.71
CA PHE A 459 9.62 -5.95 -13.94
C PHE A 459 9.98 -4.47 -14.15
N ASP A 460 9.91 -3.63 -13.10
CA ASP A 460 10.29 -2.21 -13.19
C ASP A 460 11.78 -2.04 -13.56
N ILE A 461 12.68 -2.89 -13.02
CA ILE A 461 14.11 -2.89 -13.38
C ILE A 461 14.29 -3.27 -14.86
N ALA A 462 13.68 -4.38 -15.29
CA ALA A 462 13.77 -4.86 -16.67
C ALA A 462 13.19 -3.84 -17.66
N SER A 463 12.06 -3.21 -17.31
CA SER A 463 11.44 -2.16 -18.12
C SER A 463 12.36 -0.95 -18.29
N ALA A 464 13.01 -0.49 -17.21
CA ALA A 464 13.97 0.60 -17.30
C ALA A 464 15.19 0.25 -18.17
N ALA A 465 15.65 -1.00 -18.14
CA ALA A 465 16.72 -1.47 -19.03
C ALA A 465 16.27 -1.44 -20.50
N VAL A 466 15.05 -1.89 -20.81
CA VAL A 466 14.46 -1.84 -22.16
C VAL A 466 14.40 -0.40 -22.69
N ASP A 467 13.93 0.54 -21.87
CA ASP A 467 13.85 1.97 -22.23
C ASP A 467 15.22 2.55 -22.63
N VAL A 468 16.29 2.14 -21.95
CA VAL A 468 17.65 2.60 -22.23
C VAL A 468 18.22 1.92 -23.48
N LEU A 469 18.03 0.60 -23.64
CA LEU A 469 18.46 -0.13 -24.83
C LEU A 469 17.86 0.45 -26.12
N ALA A 470 16.64 0.97 -26.05
CA ALA A 470 15.97 1.61 -27.18
C ALA A 470 16.58 2.96 -27.60
N ARG A 471 17.21 3.68 -26.67
CA ARG A 471 17.52 5.11 -26.82
C ARG A 471 19.00 5.45 -26.75
N VAL A 472 19.82 4.59 -26.15
CA VAL A 472 21.26 4.82 -25.97
C VAL A 472 22.03 3.95 -26.96
N PRO A 473 22.83 4.52 -27.87
CA PRO A 473 23.69 3.74 -28.76
C PRO A 473 24.67 2.92 -27.94
N ILE A 474 24.48 1.59 -27.87
CA ILE A 474 25.51 0.71 -27.33
C ILE A 474 26.60 0.64 -28.38
N THR A 475 27.72 1.31 -28.13
CA THR A 475 28.96 1.10 -28.89
C THR A 475 29.42 -0.33 -28.63
N LYS A 476 28.96 -1.28 -29.45
CA LYS A 476 29.55 -2.62 -29.51
C LYS A 476 31.02 -2.40 -29.85
N PRO A 477 31.99 -2.76 -28.99
CA PRO A 477 33.39 -2.58 -29.32
C PRO A 477 33.66 -3.33 -30.62
N SER A 478 33.92 -2.58 -31.68
CA SER A 478 34.26 -3.09 -32.99
C SER A 478 35.62 -3.77 -32.87
N SER A 479 35.60 -5.09 -32.66
CA SER A 479 36.76 -5.93 -32.94
C SER A 479 36.59 -6.58 -34.31
N PRO A 480 37.24 -6.06 -35.37
CA PRO A 480 37.53 -6.83 -36.54
C PRO A 480 38.81 -7.62 -36.28
N ARG A 481 38.69 -8.88 -35.82
CA ARG A 481 39.56 -10.02 -36.18
C ARG A 481 39.34 -11.19 -35.24
N GLY A 482 39.24 -12.37 -35.83
CA GLY A 482 39.03 -13.64 -35.15
C GLY A 482 40.05 -13.88 -34.04
N GLY A 483 39.52 -14.23 -32.88
CA GLY A 483 40.28 -14.65 -31.72
C GLY A 483 39.30 -15.01 -30.61
N ARG A 484 38.94 -16.29 -30.53
CA ARG A 484 38.21 -16.84 -29.37
C ARG A 484 39.08 -16.61 -28.13
N MET A 485 38.78 -15.58 -27.36
CA MET A 485 39.36 -15.38 -26.02
C MET A 485 38.26 -14.91 -25.06
N GLY A 486 37.54 -15.90 -24.52
CA GLY A 486 36.97 -16.02 -23.17
C GLY A 486 36.61 -14.80 -22.31
N GLY A 487 36.00 -13.74 -22.84
CA GLY A 487 35.30 -12.75 -22.00
C GLY A 487 33.88 -13.23 -21.68
N THR A 488 33.66 -13.87 -20.54
CA THR A 488 32.35 -14.41 -20.08
C THR A 488 31.37 -13.32 -19.60
N GLY A 489 31.44 -12.10 -20.13
CA GLY A 489 30.49 -11.05 -19.80
C GLY A 489 29.25 -11.19 -20.67
N SER A 490 28.10 -11.53 -20.07
CA SER A 490 26.78 -11.41 -20.71
C SER A 490 26.58 -9.96 -21.16
N GLY A 491 26.10 -9.77 -22.40
CA GLY A 491 25.75 -8.44 -22.89
C GLY A 491 24.46 -7.93 -22.23
N PRO A 492 24.13 -6.62 -22.36
CA PRO A 492 22.86 -6.08 -21.84
C PRO A 492 21.61 -6.82 -22.35
N GLU A 493 21.69 -7.36 -23.58
CA GLU A 493 20.64 -8.20 -24.17
C GLU A 493 20.49 -9.55 -23.43
N ASP A 494 21.60 -10.18 -23.07
CA ASP A 494 21.63 -11.44 -22.30
C ASP A 494 21.12 -11.23 -20.85
N ASP A 495 21.47 -10.09 -20.25
CA ASP A 495 21.02 -9.70 -18.91
C ASP A 495 19.49 -9.51 -18.88
N LEU A 496 18.94 -8.83 -19.89
CA LEU A 496 17.48 -8.67 -20.04
C LEU A 496 16.78 -10.02 -20.24
N GLU A 497 17.34 -10.88 -21.07
CA GLU A 497 16.79 -12.20 -21.35
C GLU A 497 16.87 -13.12 -20.10
N TYR A 498 17.92 -13.01 -19.27
CA TYR A 498 17.95 -13.62 -17.95
C TYR A 498 16.83 -13.10 -17.05
N MET A 499 16.66 -11.78 -16.94
CA MET A 499 15.61 -11.17 -16.11
C MET A 499 14.22 -11.64 -16.53
N ARG A 500 13.95 -11.70 -17.84
CA ARG A 500 12.68 -12.19 -18.38
C ARG A 500 12.43 -13.66 -18.02
N ARG A 501 13.41 -14.54 -18.24
CA ARG A 501 13.30 -15.95 -17.81
C ARG A 501 13.06 -16.08 -16.31
N LEU A 502 13.66 -15.23 -15.50
CA LEU A 502 13.37 -15.24 -14.07
C LEU A 502 11.93 -14.77 -13.79
N ILE A 503 11.48 -13.65 -14.36
CA ILE A 503 10.11 -13.14 -14.21
C ILE A 503 9.07 -14.23 -14.51
N THR A 504 9.20 -14.97 -15.61
CA THR A 504 8.26 -16.05 -16.00
C THR A 504 8.07 -17.10 -14.89
N ARG A 505 9.08 -17.33 -14.06
CA ARG A 505 9.05 -18.34 -12.99
C ARG A 505 8.52 -17.81 -11.66
N LEU A 506 8.24 -16.51 -11.55
CA LEU A 506 7.79 -15.86 -10.33
C LEU A 506 6.26 -15.64 -10.33
N PRO A 507 5.64 -15.40 -9.15
CA PRO A 507 4.20 -15.18 -9.04
C PRO A 507 3.71 -14.03 -9.94
N GLY A 508 2.66 -14.28 -10.72
CA GLY A 508 2.12 -13.35 -11.72
C GLY A 508 2.99 -13.20 -12.99
N GLY A 509 4.18 -13.81 -13.04
CA GLY A 509 5.14 -13.69 -14.13
C GLY A 509 4.58 -14.14 -15.48
N ASN A 510 4.29 -15.44 -15.60
CA ASN A 510 3.74 -16.03 -16.82
C ASN A 510 2.37 -15.49 -17.25
N SER A 511 1.54 -15.07 -16.29
CA SER A 511 0.15 -14.69 -16.57
C SER A 511 -0.04 -13.19 -16.84
N ILE A 512 0.91 -12.35 -16.44
CA ILE A 512 0.77 -10.88 -16.50
C ILE A 512 2.07 -10.24 -17.02
N TYR A 513 3.19 -10.45 -16.33
CA TYR A 513 4.39 -9.64 -16.56
C TYR A 513 5.21 -10.03 -17.79
N ASP A 514 5.19 -11.30 -18.23
CA ASP A 514 5.87 -11.71 -19.46
C ASP A 514 5.25 -11.03 -20.69
N ASP A 515 3.92 -11.04 -20.80
CA ASP A 515 3.19 -10.38 -21.88
C ASP A 515 3.41 -8.86 -21.89
N LEU A 516 3.44 -8.23 -20.70
CA LEU A 516 3.72 -6.80 -20.59
C LEU A 516 5.15 -6.47 -21.02
N LEU A 517 6.12 -7.27 -20.59
CA LEU A 517 7.53 -7.05 -20.94
C LEU A 517 7.79 -7.31 -22.42
N GLU A 518 7.20 -8.36 -22.99
CA GLU A 518 7.26 -8.64 -24.43
C GLU A 518 6.72 -7.47 -25.26
N LYS A 519 5.53 -6.98 -24.92
CA LYS A 519 4.95 -5.82 -25.61
C LYS A 519 5.85 -4.59 -25.50
N HIS A 520 6.44 -4.36 -24.33
CA HIS A 520 7.37 -3.26 -24.15
C HIS A 520 8.63 -3.43 -25.01
N ILE A 521 9.23 -4.61 -25.04
CA ILE A 521 10.40 -4.92 -25.88
C ILE A 521 10.06 -4.71 -27.37
N GLN A 522 8.92 -5.22 -27.83
CA GLN A 522 8.47 -5.06 -29.23
C GLN A 522 8.30 -3.59 -29.63
N GLN A 523 7.78 -2.76 -28.72
CA GLN A 523 7.55 -1.35 -28.97
C GLN A 523 8.83 -0.51 -28.91
N ALA A 524 9.73 -0.81 -27.97
CA ALA A 524 10.91 -0.01 -27.69
C ALA A 524 12.14 -0.47 -28.49
N VAL A 525 12.32 -1.78 -28.70
CA VAL A 525 13.50 -2.36 -29.37
C VAL A 525 13.07 -3.45 -30.39
N PRO A 526 12.50 -3.07 -31.56
CA PRO A 526 11.95 -4.03 -32.52
C PRO A 526 12.95 -5.07 -33.05
N SER A 527 14.24 -4.74 -33.09
CA SER A 527 15.31 -5.65 -33.53
C SER A 527 15.53 -6.85 -32.60
N MET A 528 15.31 -6.71 -31.29
CA MET A 528 15.44 -7.79 -30.32
C MET A 528 14.23 -8.74 -30.35
N ALA A 529 13.04 -8.23 -30.66
CA ALA A 529 11.82 -9.05 -30.78
C ALA A 529 11.92 -10.13 -31.88
N ILE A 530 12.62 -9.82 -32.97
CA ILE A 530 12.81 -10.71 -34.13
C ILE A 530 13.76 -11.87 -33.79
N ALA A 531 14.79 -11.64 -32.96
CA ALA A 531 15.72 -12.68 -32.53
C ALA A 531 15.06 -13.71 -31.60
N GLY A 532 14.18 -13.27 -30.70
CA GLY A 532 13.41 -14.13 -29.80
C GLY A 532 12.40 -15.05 -30.52
N THR A 533 11.84 -14.61 -31.65
CA THR A 533 10.92 -15.43 -32.46
C THR A 533 11.64 -16.53 -33.25
N LEU A 534 12.86 -16.26 -33.71
CA LEU A 534 13.69 -17.24 -34.43
C LEU A 534 14.24 -18.33 -33.50
N ALA A 535 14.51 -18.02 -32.23
CA ALA A 535 14.97 -19.00 -31.23
C ALA A 535 13.86 -19.90 -30.67
N ARG A 536 12.58 -19.52 -30.83
CA ARG A 536 11.40 -20.26 -30.36
C ARG A 536 10.79 -21.23 -31.40
N ARG A 537 11.41 -21.41 -32.58
CA ARG A 537 11.00 -22.50 -33.48
C ARG A 537 11.49 -23.84 -32.92
N PRO A 538 10.62 -24.79 -32.59
CA PRO A 538 11.06 -26.13 -32.22
C PRO A 538 11.69 -26.79 -33.45
N THR A 539 12.92 -27.27 -33.30
CA THR A 539 13.44 -28.40 -34.10
C THR A 539 13.16 -29.68 -33.37
#